data_AF-U5QTD4-F1
#
_entry.id   AF-U5QTD4-F1
#
_cell.length_a   1.000
_cell.length_b   1.000
_cell.length_c   1.000
_cell.angle_alpha   90.00
_cell.angle_beta   90.00
_cell.angle_gamma   90.00
#
_symmetry.space_group_name_H-M   'P 1'
#
loop_
_entity.id
_entity.type
_entity.pdbx_description
1 polymer ?
#
loop_
_entity_poly.entity_id
_entity_poly.type
_entity_poly.pdbx_seq_one_letter_code
_entity_poly.pdbx_strand_id
1 'polypeptide(L)'
;ADCAVLIVAAGTGEFEAGISKNGQTREHALLAYTLGVKQLIVGVNKMDSTEPPYSESRFEEIKKEVSAYIKKIGYNPAAVAFVPISGWNGDNMLEVSEKMGWFKGWKVERKEGNGDGKTLLEALDAILPPSRPNDKALRLPLQDVYKIGGIGTVPVGRVETGVLKPGMVVTFAPSALTTEVKSVEMHHEALTEAVPGDNVGFNVKNVSVKELRRGYVAGDSKSNPPKGAADFTAQVIVLNHPGQISNGYTPVLDCHTAHIACKFAEIKEKCDRRTGKTVEENP
;
A
#
# COMPACT_ATOMS: atom_id res chain seq x y z
N ALA A 1 1.22 -0.80 2.40
CA ALA A 1 0.44 -1.26 3.57
C ALA A 1 0.19 -2.75 3.39
N ASP A 2 0.27 -3.53 4.47
CA ASP A 2 0.13 -5.00 4.39
C ASP A 2 -1.34 -5.45 4.43
N CYS A 3 -2.19 -4.61 5.01
CA CYS A 3 -3.65 -4.73 5.04
C CYS A 3 -4.29 -3.34 4.93
N ALA A 4 -5.51 -3.29 4.40
CA ALA A 4 -6.39 -2.13 4.45
C ALA A 4 -7.59 -2.42 5.36
N VAL A 5 -8.01 -1.43 6.16
CA VAL A 5 -9.27 -1.48 6.91
C VAL A 5 -10.24 -0.49 6.26
N LEU A 6 -11.29 -1.02 5.63
CA LEU A 6 -12.33 -0.23 4.97
C LEU A 6 -13.50 -0.04 5.94
N ILE A 7 -13.65 1.18 6.45
CA ILE A 7 -14.78 1.55 7.29
C ILE A 7 -15.97 1.95 6.43
N VAL A 8 -17.11 1.30 6.68
CA VAL A 8 -18.38 1.52 5.97
C VAL A 8 -19.45 1.87 6.97
N ALA A 9 -20.06 3.05 6.86
CA ALA A 9 -21.15 3.45 7.75
C ALA A 9 -22.43 2.65 7.47
N ALA A 10 -23.13 2.23 8.52
CA ALA A 10 -24.35 1.42 8.44
C ALA A 10 -25.65 2.23 8.43
N GLY A 11 -25.59 3.51 8.82
CA GLY A 11 -26.74 4.40 8.85
C GLY A 11 -27.43 4.51 7.49
N THR A 12 -28.76 4.65 7.52
CA THR A 12 -29.58 4.86 6.31
C THR A 12 -29.17 6.17 5.62
N GLY A 13 -28.90 6.11 4.31
CA GLY A 13 -28.42 7.24 3.52
C GLY A 13 -26.90 7.43 3.58
N GLU A 14 -26.25 7.12 4.69
CA GLU A 14 -24.79 7.21 4.82
C GLU A 14 -24.08 6.14 3.99
N PHE A 15 -24.55 4.90 4.07
CA PHE A 15 -24.02 3.79 3.29
C PHE A 15 -24.16 4.07 1.78
N GLU A 16 -25.35 4.46 1.37
CA GLU A 16 -25.70 4.72 -0.03
C GLU A 16 -24.87 5.87 -0.60
N ALA A 17 -24.63 6.93 0.19
CA ALA A 17 -23.74 8.02 -0.19
C ALA A 17 -22.29 7.54 -0.36
N GLY A 18 -21.79 6.73 0.58
CA GLY A 18 -20.42 6.21 0.57
C GLY A 18 -20.14 5.23 -0.57
N ILE A 19 -21.12 4.40 -0.95
CA ILE A 19 -21.04 3.46 -2.07
C ILE A 19 -21.51 4.08 -3.39
N SER A 20 -21.90 5.35 -3.44
CA SER A 20 -22.32 6.00 -4.68
C SER A 20 -21.16 6.13 -5.69
N LYS A 21 -21.44 6.57 -6.93
CA LYS A 21 -20.40 6.81 -7.95
C LYS A 21 -19.36 7.85 -7.50
N ASN A 22 -19.78 8.82 -6.68
CA ASN A 22 -18.92 9.88 -6.13
C ASN A 22 -18.46 9.56 -4.69
N GLY A 23 -18.82 8.37 -4.19
CA GLY A 23 -18.54 7.96 -2.82
C GLY A 23 -17.11 7.44 -2.65
N GLN A 24 -16.49 7.80 -1.52
CA GLN A 24 -15.09 7.52 -1.23
C GLN A 24 -14.81 6.03 -0.91
N THR A 25 -15.80 5.29 -0.40
CA THR A 25 -15.65 3.86 -0.07
C THR A 25 -15.21 3.04 -1.30
N ARG A 26 -15.73 3.43 -2.46
CA ARG A 26 -15.40 2.80 -3.74
C ARG A 26 -13.97 3.10 -4.18
N GLU A 27 -13.61 4.37 -4.11
CA GLU A 27 -12.30 4.88 -4.51
C GLU A 27 -11.18 4.31 -3.64
N HIS A 28 -11.35 4.31 -2.31
CA HIS A 28 -10.37 3.77 -1.38
C HIS A 28 -10.13 2.27 -1.58
N ALA A 29 -11.18 1.48 -1.79
CA ALA A 29 -11.03 0.04 -2.03
C ALA A 29 -10.31 -0.26 -3.35
N LEU A 30 -10.60 0.52 -4.40
CA LEU A 30 -9.91 0.42 -5.70
C LEU A 30 -8.43 0.79 -5.55
N LEU A 31 -8.14 1.93 -4.93
CA LEU A 31 -6.77 2.40 -4.69
C LEU A 31 -5.95 1.36 -3.91
N ALA A 32 -6.50 0.82 -2.82
CA ALA A 32 -5.82 -0.21 -2.03
C ALA A 32 -5.43 -1.42 -2.89
N TYR A 33 -6.36 -1.90 -3.74
CA TYR A 33 -6.10 -3.05 -4.61
C TYR A 33 -5.03 -2.74 -5.67
N THR A 34 -5.12 -1.57 -6.30
CA THR A 34 -4.16 -1.11 -7.31
C THR A 34 -2.75 -0.95 -6.73
N LEU A 35 -2.64 -0.52 -5.47
CA LEU A 35 -1.37 -0.43 -4.75
C LEU A 35 -0.84 -1.78 -4.25
N GLY A 36 -1.52 -2.89 -4.58
CA GLY A 36 -1.09 -4.24 -4.23
C GLY A 36 -1.46 -4.67 -2.82
N VAL A 37 -2.32 -3.91 -2.12
CA VAL A 37 -2.84 -4.32 -0.80
C VAL A 37 -3.90 -5.40 -1.03
N LYS A 38 -3.50 -6.67 -0.85
CA LYS A 38 -4.36 -7.82 -1.13
C LYS A 38 -5.19 -8.29 0.06
N GLN A 39 -4.86 -7.83 1.26
CA GLN A 39 -5.60 -8.14 2.49
C GLN A 39 -6.50 -6.96 2.87
N LEU A 40 -7.79 -7.25 3.05
CA LEU A 40 -8.82 -6.26 3.34
C LEU A 40 -9.65 -6.74 4.52
N ILE A 41 -9.95 -5.83 5.44
CA ILE A 41 -10.96 -5.98 6.49
C ILE A 41 -12.03 -4.92 6.24
N VAL A 42 -13.30 -5.28 6.40
CA VAL A 42 -14.42 -4.34 6.31
C VAL A 42 -15.04 -4.18 7.69
N GLY A 43 -14.94 -2.99 8.26
CA GLY A 43 -15.63 -2.60 9.49
C GLY A 43 -16.94 -1.91 9.14
N VAL A 44 -18.07 -2.57 9.38
CA VAL A 44 -19.40 -1.98 9.21
C VAL A 44 -19.72 -1.17 10.47
N ASN A 45 -19.42 0.12 10.43
CA ASN A 45 -19.44 1.03 11.56
C ASN A 45 -20.80 1.72 11.74
N LYS A 46 -21.03 2.30 12.91
CA LYS A 46 -22.29 2.94 13.33
C LYS A 46 -23.47 1.95 13.36
N MET A 47 -23.22 0.71 13.78
CA MET A 47 -24.30 -0.27 13.95
C MET A 47 -25.35 0.18 14.96
N ASP A 48 -24.99 1.03 15.90
CA ASP A 48 -25.90 1.67 16.86
C ASP A 48 -26.91 2.63 16.21
N SER A 49 -26.61 3.16 15.02
CA SER A 49 -27.46 4.11 14.28
C SER A 49 -28.30 3.47 13.17
N THR A 50 -28.36 2.14 13.10
CA THR A 50 -29.27 1.46 12.17
C THR A 50 -30.71 1.57 12.66
N GLU A 51 -31.68 1.30 11.80
CA GLU A 51 -33.10 1.27 12.17
C GLU A 51 -33.67 -0.14 11.94
N PRO A 52 -33.97 -0.92 13.00
CA PRO A 52 -33.68 -0.66 14.42
C PRO A 52 -32.17 -0.70 14.75
N PRO A 53 -31.71 -0.17 15.90
CA PRO A 53 -30.31 -0.23 16.31
C PRO A 53 -29.77 -1.66 16.32
N TYR A 54 -28.52 -1.83 15.86
CA TYR A 54 -27.82 -3.11 15.77
C TYR A 54 -28.54 -4.15 14.88
N SER A 55 -29.12 -3.70 13.76
CA SER A 55 -29.90 -4.53 12.84
C SER A 55 -29.05 -5.52 12.04
N GLU A 56 -29.32 -6.82 12.22
CA GLU A 56 -28.72 -7.92 11.44
C GLU A 56 -29.03 -7.80 9.95
N SER A 57 -30.29 -7.46 9.61
CA SER A 57 -30.71 -7.37 8.20
C SER A 57 -29.97 -6.26 7.47
N ARG A 58 -29.72 -5.13 8.14
CA ARG A 58 -28.96 -4.02 7.57
C ARG A 58 -27.48 -4.39 7.39
N PHE A 59 -26.90 -5.11 8.36
CA PHE A 59 -25.53 -5.61 8.22
C PHE A 59 -25.37 -6.57 7.04
N GLU A 60 -26.27 -7.55 6.89
CA GLU A 60 -26.20 -8.52 5.78
C GLU A 60 -26.47 -7.87 4.40
N GLU A 61 -27.31 -6.84 4.34
CA GLU A 61 -27.48 -6.00 3.14
C GLU A 61 -26.15 -5.33 2.73
N ILE A 62 -25.53 -4.60 3.67
CA ILE A 62 -24.26 -3.89 3.43
C ILE A 62 -23.16 -4.88 3.05
N LYS A 63 -23.05 -5.99 3.79
CA LYS A 63 -22.08 -7.04 3.53
C LYS A 63 -22.25 -7.61 2.13
N LYS A 64 -23.49 -7.86 1.68
CA LYS A 64 -23.78 -8.35 0.32
C LYS A 64 -23.36 -7.34 -0.75
N GLU A 65 -23.73 -6.07 -0.59
CA GLU A 65 -23.41 -5.02 -1.56
C GLU A 65 -21.91 -4.73 -1.65
N VAL A 66 -21.25 -4.58 -0.50
CA VAL A 66 -19.80 -4.37 -0.42
C VAL A 66 -19.06 -5.59 -0.95
N SER A 67 -19.49 -6.82 -0.62
CA SER A 67 -18.91 -8.05 -1.17
C SER A 67 -18.99 -8.08 -2.70
N ALA A 68 -20.15 -7.74 -3.27
CA ALA A 68 -20.31 -7.67 -4.73
C ALA A 68 -19.41 -6.60 -5.35
N TYR A 69 -19.20 -5.48 -4.65
CA TYR A 69 -18.36 -4.40 -5.11
C TYR A 69 -16.86 -4.72 -5.06
N ILE A 70 -16.34 -5.21 -3.92
CA ILE A 70 -14.92 -5.59 -3.79
C ILE A 70 -14.55 -6.76 -4.72
N LYS A 71 -15.50 -7.65 -5.01
CA LYS A 71 -15.35 -8.69 -6.04
C LYS A 71 -15.17 -8.12 -7.44
N LYS A 72 -15.85 -7.01 -7.77
CA LYS A 72 -15.67 -6.30 -9.05
C LYS A 72 -14.32 -5.62 -9.15
N ILE A 73 -13.74 -5.18 -8.03
CA ILE A 73 -12.38 -4.62 -7.97
C ILE A 73 -11.33 -5.72 -8.20
N GLY A 74 -11.50 -6.87 -7.56
CA GLY A 74 -10.58 -8.01 -7.70
C GLY A 74 -10.31 -8.77 -6.39
N TYR A 75 -10.79 -8.28 -5.25
CA TYR A 75 -10.71 -9.03 -3.99
C TYR A 75 -11.56 -10.30 -4.04
N ASN A 76 -11.14 -11.34 -3.33
CA ASN A 76 -11.98 -12.48 -3.02
C ASN A 76 -12.80 -12.16 -1.75
N PRO A 77 -14.14 -11.99 -1.82
CA PRO A 77 -14.93 -11.66 -0.63
C PRO A 77 -14.84 -12.71 0.48
N ALA A 78 -14.61 -13.98 0.14
CA ALA A 78 -14.43 -15.03 1.15
C ALA A 78 -13.14 -14.84 1.97
N ALA A 79 -12.16 -14.10 1.47
CA ALA A 79 -10.91 -13.80 2.17
C ALA A 79 -11.00 -12.53 3.03
N VAL A 80 -12.14 -11.86 3.09
CA VAL A 80 -12.34 -10.55 3.72
C VAL A 80 -13.23 -10.70 4.95
N ALA A 81 -12.71 -10.25 6.10
CA ALA A 81 -13.49 -10.24 7.34
C ALA A 81 -14.47 -9.06 7.32
N PHE A 82 -15.75 -9.32 7.59
CA PHE A 82 -16.77 -8.30 7.78
C PHE A 82 -17.16 -8.25 9.26
N VAL A 83 -16.84 -7.14 9.92
CA VAL A 83 -17.05 -6.96 11.36
C VAL A 83 -18.07 -5.85 11.59
N PRO A 84 -19.26 -6.14 12.19
CA PRO A 84 -20.19 -5.10 12.61
C PRO A 84 -19.65 -4.45 13.88
N ILE A 85 -19.45 -3.13 13.86
CA ILE A 85 -18.84 -2.37 14.95
C ILE A 85 -19.63 -1.09 15.26
N SER A 86 -19.45 -0.57 16.48
CA SER A 86 -19.73 0.83 16.79
C SER A 86 -18.45 1.46 17.33
N GLY A 87 -17.77 2.24 16.50
CA GLY A 87 -16.53 2.91 16.90
C GLY A 87 -16.73 3.91 18.05
N TRP A 88 -17.94 4.46 18.20
CA TRP A 88 -18.28 5.39 19.29
C TRP A 88 -18.52 4.66 20.62
N ASN A 89 -19.26 3.56 20.59
CA ASN A 89 -19.62 2.81 21.80
C ASN A 89 -18.62 1.68 22.15
N GLY A 90 -17.67 1.39 21.27
CA GLY A 90 -16.67 0.33 21.44
C GLY A 90 -17.14 -1.09 21.07
N ASP A 91 -18.39 -1.24 20.59
CA ASP A 91 -18.98 -2.54 20.28
C ASP A 91 -18.17 -3.31 19.22
N ASN A 92 -17.76 -4.55 19.52
CA ASN A 92 -16.95 -5.44 18.66
C ASN A 92 -15.58 -4.85 18.23
N MET A 93 -15.09 -3.80 18.87
CA MET A 93 -13.76 -3.24 18.58
C MET A 93 -12.66 -4.12 19.18
N LEU A 94 -12.69 -4.26 20.51
CA LEU A 94 -11.74 -5.06 21.31
C LEU A 94 -12.43 -6.24 21.98
N GLU A 95 -13.68 -6.04 22.39
CA GLU A 95 -14.50 -7.03 23.10
C GLU A 95 -15.82 -7.27 22.35
N VAL A 96 -16.39 -8.45 22.54
CA VAL A 96 -17.65 -8.83 21.90
C VAL A 96 -18.80 -8.02 22.48
N SER A 97 -19.61 -7.42 21.61
CA SER A 97 -20.81 -6.68 22.01
C SER A 97 -21.94 -7.63 22.41
N GLU A 98 -22.56 -7.36 23.56
CA GLU A 98 -23.77 -8.06 24.00
C GLU A 98 -25.01 -7.67 23.16
N LYS A 99 -24.97 -6.51 22.49
CA LYS A 99 -26.09 -5.96 21.71
C LYS A 99 -26.25 -6.62 20.34
N MET A 100 -25.25 -7.38 19.89
CA MET A 100 -25.24 -8.06 18.60
C MET A 100 -25.16 -9.58 18.78
N GLY A 101 -26.02 -10.16 19.62
CA GLY A 101 -26.04 -11.61 19.88
C GLY A 101 -26.32 -12.50 18.66
N TRP A 102 -26.85 -11.90 17.59
CA TRP A 102 -27.01 -12.54 16.28
C TRP A 102 -25.67 -12.75 15.56
N PHE A 103 -24.68 -11.88 15.77
CA PHE A 103 -23.38 -11.98 15.12
C PHE A 103 -22.55 -13.13 15.72
N LYS A 104 -22.41 -14.21 14.95
CA LYS A 104 -21.65 -15.41 15.39
C LYS A 104 -20.15 -15.29 15.19
N GLY A 105 -19.70 -14.23 14.53
CA GLY A 105 -18.31 -14.00 14.16
C GLY A 105 -18.12 -13.91 12.65
N TRP A 106 -16.98 -13.35 12.26
CA TRP A 106 -16.50 -13.33 10.89
C TRP A 106 -15.66 -14.58 10.62
N LYS A 107 -15.55 -14.96 9.35
CA LYS A 107 -14.70 -16.05 8.87
C LYS A 107 -14.02 -15.61 7.58
N VAL A 108 -12.76 -15.99 7.41
CA VAL A 108 -11.99 -15.78 6.19
C VAL A 108 -11.43 -17.09 5.68
N GLU A 109 -11.57 -17.30 4.38
CA GLU A 109 -11.05 -18.45 3.64
C GLU A 109 -9.95 -17.99 2.68
N ARG A 110 -8.73 -18.48 2.90
CA ARG A 110 -7.54 -18.13 2.11
C ARG A 110 -6.69 -19.39 1.91
N LYS A 111 -5.91 -19.45 0.83
CA LYS A 111 -5.04 -20.62 0.57
C LYS A 111 -3.93 -20.74 1.61
N GLU A 112 -3.51 -19.60 2.14
CA GLU A 112 -2.38 -19.42 3.03
C GLU A 112 -2.76 -19.61 4.52
N GLY A 113 -4.05 -19.77 4.83
CA GLY A 113 -4.55 -19.96 6.19
C GLY A 113 -5.93 -19.31 6.37
N ASN A 114 -6.88 -20.07 6.92
CA ASN A 114 -8.18 -19.54 7.31
C ASN A 114 -8.08 -18.79 8.65
N GLY A 115 -9.07 -17.95 8.93
CA GLY A 115 -9.20 -17.27 10.21
C GLY A 115 -10.65 -17.04 10.58
N ASP A 116 -10.92 -16.93 11.87
CA ASP A 116 -12.23 -16.60 12.42
C ASP A 116 -12.09 -15.81 13.71
N GLY A 117 -13.14 -15.07 14.06
CA GLY A 117 -13.17 -14.23 15.25
C GLY A 117 -14.45 -13.42 15.33
N LYS A 118 -14.57 -12.54 16.31
CA LYS A 118 -15.77 -11.74 16.58
C LYS A 118 -15.51 -10.24 16.63
N THR A 119 -14.28 -9.83 16.87
CA THR A 119 -13.90 -8.43 17.06
C THR A 119 -13.05 -7.93 15.90
N LEU A 120 -12.91 -6.61 15.81
CA LEU A 120 -12.02 -5.96 14.85
C LEU A 120 -10.55 -6.22 15.19
N LEU A 121 -10.20 -6.30 16.48
CA LEU A 121 -8.86 -6.66 16.92
C LEU A 121 -8.46 -8.06 16.44
N GLU A 122 -9.31 -9.06 16.68
CA GLU A 122 -9.05 -10.42 16.19
C GLU A 122 -8.92 -10.47 14.66
N ALA A 123 -9.66 -9.62 13.93
CA ALA A 123 -9.55 -9.54 12.47
C ALA A 123 -8.19 -8.97 12.04
N LEU A 124 -7.64 -8.01 12.78
CA LEU A 124 -6.29 -7.46 12.57
C LEU A 124 -5.21 -8.49 12.89
N ASP A 125 -5.37 -9.25 13.98
CA ASP A 125 -4.43 -10.31 14.37
C ASP A 125 -4.42 -11.48 13.35
N ALA A 126 -5.54 -11.70 12.64
CA ALA A 126 -5.65 -12.69 11.58
C ALA A 126 -5.07 -12.24 10.21
N ILE A 127 -4.42 -11.08 10.16
CA ILE A 127 -3.70 -10.63 8.96
C ILE A 127 -2.40 -11.42 8.81
N LEU A 128 -2.19 -11.95 7.61
CA LEU A 128 -0.98 -12.69 7.29
C LEU A 128 0.18 -11.69 7.20
N PRO A 129 1.30 -11.93 7.90
CA PRO A 129 2.49 -11.12 7.75
C PRO A 129 2.91 -11.08 6.28
N PRO A 130 3.30 -9.92 5.73
CA PRO A 130 3.82 -9.84 4.38
C PRO A 130 5.11 -10.68 4.28
N SER A 131 5.28 -11.41 3.19
CA SER A 131 6.56 -12.02 2.89
C SER A 131 7.58 -10.91 2.65
N ARG A 132 8.54 -10.74 3.56
CA ARG A 132 9.62 -9.76 3.38
C ARG A 132 10.50 -10.19 2.19
N PRO A 133 10.72 -9.32 1.20
CA PRO A 133 11.46 -9.67 -0.02
C PRO A 133 12.99 -9.66 0.21
N ASN A 134 13.47 -10.45 1.17
CA ASN A 134 14.88 -10.52 1.58
C ASN A 134 15.76 -11.10 0.46
N ASP A 135 15.22 -12.05 -0.30
CA ASP A 135 15.95 -12.76 -1.36
C ASP A 135 16.01 -11.99 -2.69
N LYS A 136 15.36 -10.81 -2.76
CA LYS A 136 15.40 -9.94 -3.93
C LYS A 136 16.63 -9.04 -3.90
N ALA A 137 16.98 -8.46 -5.05
CA ALA A 137 18.04 -7.47 -5.13
C ALA A 137 17.75 -6.25 -4.24
N LEU A 138 18.79 -5.63 -3.68
CA LEU A 138 18.64 -4.46 -2.82
C LEU A 138 18.01 -3.29 -3.58
N ARG A 139 16.94 -2.71 -3.02
CA ARG A 139 16.35 -1.43 -3.45
C ARG A 139 16.05 -0.59 -2.22
N LEU A 140 16.72 0.54 -2.10
CA LEU A 140 16.57 1.49 -1.01
C LEU A 140 16.40 2.90 -1.59
N PRO A 141 15.15 3.36 -1.82
CA PRO A 141 14.86 4.72 -2.22
C PRO A 141 15.24 5.72 -1.13
N LEU A 142 15.99 6.75 -1.50
CA LEU A 142 16.47 7.77 -0.58
C LEU A 142 15.34 8.75 -0.25
N GLN A 143 15.10 8.94 1.04
CA GLN A 143 14.19 9.94 1.59
C GLN A 143 14.92 11.27 1.76
N ASP A 144 16.11 11.23 2.37
CA ASP A 144 16.94 12.40 2.66
C ASP A 144 18.43 12.07 2.59
N VAL A 145 19.27 13.10 2.50
CA VAL A 145 20.74 12.97 2.50
C VAL A 145 21.34 14.03 3.39
N TYR A 146 22.07 13.61 4.42
CA TYR A 146 22.68 14.50 5.41
C TYR A 146 24.20 14.52 5.31
N LYS A 147 24.79 15.65 5.73
CA LYS A 147 26.23 15.77 5.98
C LYS A 147 26.45 15.82 7.49
N ILE A 148 27.04 14.78 8.06
CA ILE A 148 27.33 14.71 9.50
C ILE A 148 28.82 14.96 9.71
N GLY A 149 29.14 15.92 10.58
CA GLY A 149 30.53 16.26 10.92
C GLY A 149 31.27 15.05 11.48
N GLY A 150 32.48 14.77 10.99
CA GLY A 150 33.28 13.61 11.40
C GLY A 150 32.88 12.25 10.80
N ILE A 151 31.65 12.12 10.29
CA ILE A 151 31.13 10.87 9.69
C ILE A 151 31.15 10.94 8.16
N GLY A 152 30.71 12.06 7.59
CA GLY A 152 30.61 12.27 6.14
C GLY A 152 29.16 12.33 5.65
N THR A 153 28.91 11.71 4.49
CA THR A 153 27.59 11.71 3.83
C THR A 153 26.76 10.51 4.30
N VAL A 154 25.55 10.79 4.77
CA VAL A 154 24.62 9.78 5.29
C VAL A 154 23.27 9.91 4.58
N PRO A 155 23.02 9.08 3.55
CA PRO A 155 21.67 8.91 3.00
C PRO A 155 20.77 8.17 4.00
N VAL A 156 19.49 8.53 3.99
CA VAL A 156 18.44 7.91 4.81
C VAL A 156 17.33 7.43 3.90
N GLY A 157 16.81 6.24 4.17
CA GLY A 157 15.67 5.69 3.45
C GLY A 157 15.18 4.37 4.01
N ARG A 158 14.14 3.84 3.37
CA ARG A 158 13.57 2.54 3.71
C ARG A 158 14.12 1.47 2.79
N VAL A 159 14.53 0.34 3.35
CA VAL A 159 14.83 -0.86 2.56
C VAL A 159 13.51 -1.42 2.04
N GLU A 160 13.30 -1.43 0.72
CA GLU A 160 12.08 -1.96 0.10
C GLU A 160 12.25 -3.44 -0.28
N THR A 161 13.43 -3.80 -0.79
CA THR A 161 13.79 -5.18 -1.15
C THR A 161 15.26 -5.46 -0.86
N GLY A 162 15.60 -6.73 -0.68
CA GLY A 162 16.96 -7.18 -0.39
C GLY A 162 17.46 -6.79 0.98
N VAL A 163 18.77 -6.92 1.19
CA VAL A 163 19.44 -6.65 2.46
C VAL A 163 20.58 -5.67 2.23
N LEU A 164 20.74 -4.71 3.15
CA LEU A 164 21.87 -3.77 3.17
C LEU A 164 22.79 -4.12 4.35
N LYS A 165 24.09 -4.25 4.11
CA LYS A 165 25.10 -4.54 5.14
C LYS A 165 26.26 -3.55 5.06
N PRO A 166 26.90 -3.21 6.18
CA PRO A 166 28.22 -2.59 6.16
C PRO A 166 29.20 -3.38 5.27
N GLY A 167 30.04 -2.68 4.52
CA GLY A 167 31.01 -3.25 3.58
C GLY A 167 30.43 -3.57 2.19
N MET A 168 29.11 -3.48 1.99
CA MET A 168 28.53 -3.62 0.65
C MET A 168 28.94 -2.46 -0.25
N VAL A 169 29.15 -2.76 -1.54
CA VAL A 169 29.34 -1.76 -2.57
C VAL A 169 27.98 -1.49 -3.19
N VAL A 170 27.49 -0.26 -3.10
CA VAL A 170 26.17 0.15 -3.59
C VAL A 170 26.30 1.12 -4.74
N THR A 171 25.37 1.00 -5.70
CA THR A 171 25.20 1.90 -6.84
C THR A 171 23.93 2.73 -6.66
N PHE A 172 24.03 4.03 -6.92
CA PHE A 172 22.93 4.98 -6.84
C PHE A 172 22.38 5.35 -8.22
N ALA A 173 21.14 4.95 -8.49
CA ALA A 173 20.40 5.41 -9.66
C ALA A 173 19.73 6.76 -9.39
N PRO A 174 19.63 7.65 -10.39
CA PRO A 174 20.03 7.47 -11.78
C PRO A 174 21.52 7.81 -12.07
N SER A 175 22.27 8.35 -11.10
CA SER A 175 23.65 8.84 -11.32
C SER A 175 24.68 7.79 -11.69
N ALA A 176 24.40 6.50 -11.47
CA ALA A 176 25.32 5.38 -11.58
C ALA A 176 26.58 5.50 -10.70
N LEU A 177 26.60 6.41 -9.73
CA LEU A 177 27.65 6.55 -8.74
C LEU A 177 27.72 5.29 -7.88
N THR A 178 28.92 4.77 -7.63
CA THR A 178 29.13 3.55 -6.85
C THR A 178 30.10 3.81 -5.69
N THR A 179 29.79 3.30 -4.51
CA THR A 179 30.60 3.50 -3.30
C THR A 179 30.38 2.38 -2.29
N GLU A 180 31.29 2.26 -1.32
CA GLU A 180 31.20 1.31 -0.22
C GLU A 180 30.42 1.91 0.97
N VAL A 181 29.50 1.13 1.52
CA VAL A 181 28.79 1.46 2.77
C VAL A 181 29.68 1.15 3.96
N LYS A 182 29.89 2.10 4.86
CA LYS A 182 30.76 1.93 6.04
C LYS A 182 30.03 1.46 7.28
N SER A 183 28.86 2.02 7.53
CA SER A 183 28.01 1.67 8.65
C SER A 183 26.56 1.81 8.22
N VAL A 184 25.68 1.10 8.91
CA VAL A 184 24.23 1.18 8.77
C VAL A 184 23.69 1.36 10.19
N GLU A 185 22.80 2.32 10.37
CA GLU A 185 22.26 2.70 11.67
C GLU A 185 20.74 2.87 11.60
N MET A 186 20.06 2.44 12.65
CA MET A 186 18.63 2.66 12.87
C MET A 186 18.43 3.14 14.31
N HIS A 187 17.72 4.25 14.50
CA HIS A 187 17.50 4.83 15.83
C HIS A 187 18.78 5.04 16.66
N HIS A 188 19.89 5.43 16.02
CA HIS A 188 21.22 5.62 16.62
C HIS A 188 21.92 4.36 17.11
N GLU A 189 21.45 3.18 16.71
CA GLU A 189 22.13 1.91 16.96
C GLU A 189 22.69 1.35 15.65
N ALA A 190 23.92 0.82 15.72
CA ALA A 190 24.59 0.22 14.58
C ALA A 190 23.99 -1.16 14.27
N LEU A 191 23.69 -1.40 13.00
CA LEU A 191 23.13 -2.66 12.51
C LEU A 191 24.19 -3.48 11.76
N THR A 192 24.16 -4.80 11.98
CA THR A 192 24.95 -5.75 11.18
C THR A 192 24.36 -5.95 9.79
N GLU A 193 23.04 -5.81 9.67
CA GLU A 193 22.29 -5.81 8.43
C GLU A 193 20.97 -5.07 8.61
N ALA A 194 20.48 -4.45 7.54
CA ALA A 194 19.16 -3.84 7.45
C ALA A 194 18.34 -4.61 6.42
N VAL A 195 17.11 -4.96 6.81
CA VAL A 195 16.20 -5.82 6.04
C VAL A 195 14.98 -5.03 5.56
N PRO A 196 14.18 -5.56 4.61
CA PRO A 196 13.01 -4.87 4.09
C PRO A 196 12.05 -4.42 5.19
N GLY A 197 11.68 -3.14 5.17
CA GLY A 197 10.85 -2.46 6.16
C GLY A 197 11.63 -1.53 7.11
N ASP A 198 12.94 -1.75 7.28
CA ASP A 198 13.77 -0.93 8.15
C ASP A 198 13.99 0.46 7.53
N ASN A 199 13.92 1.50 8.37
CA ASN A 199 14.24 2.87 7.98
C ASN A 199 15.61 3.19 8.56
N VAL A 200 16.62 3.28 7.70
CA VAL A 200 18.02 3.31 8.10
C VAL A 200 18.74 4.51 7.52
N GLY A 201 19.70 5.03 8.29
CA GLY A 201 20.77 5.88 7.78
C GLY A 201 22.01 5.03 7.53
N PHE A 202 22.75 5.29 6.45
CA PHE A 202 23.97 4.54 6.17
C PHE A 202 25.09 5.46 5.70
N ASN A 203 26.30 5.26 6.23
CA ASN A 203 27.46 6.08 5.86
C ASN A 203 28.07 5.58 4.55
N VAL A 204 28.35 6.49 3.61
CA VAL A 204 29.07 6.20 2.37
C VAL A 204 30.34 7.03 2.22
N LYS A 205 31.40 6.42 1.68
CA LYS A 205 32.69 7.10 1.47
C LYS A 205 32.74 7.86 0.16
N ASN A 206 33.51 8.95 0.14
CA ASN A 206 33.91 9.66 -1.08
C ASN A 206 32.74 10.13 -1.96
N VAL A 207 31.57 10.36 -1.37
CA VAL A 207 30.40 10.93 -2.05
C VAL A 207 30.01 12.22 -1.35
N SER A 208 29.82 13.29 -2.11
CA SER A 208 29.29 14.55 -1.61
C SER A 208 27.77 14.48 -1.46
N VAL A 209 27.22 15.14 -0.45
CA VAL A 209 25.75 15.31 -0.30
C VAL A 209 25.09 15.98 -1.50
N LYS A 210 25.84 16.68 -2.35
CA LYS A 210 25.32 17.32 -3.58
C LYS A 210 25.12 16.33 -4.73
N GLU A 211 25.75 15.16 -4.67
CA GLU A 211 25.69 14.13 -5.72
C GLU A 211 24.52 13.17 -5.52
N LEU A 212 23.93 13.16 -4.33
CA LEU A 212 22.76 12.36 -3.98
C LEU A 212 21.60 13.28 -3.61
N ARG A 213 20.37 12.83 -3.86
CA ARG A 213 19.15 13.56 -3.48
C ARG A 213 18.00 12.61 -3.21
N ARG A 214 16.98 13.12 -2.55
CA ARG A 214 15.67 12.45 -2.42
C ARG A 214 15.19 11.95 -3.77
N GLY A 215 14.64 10.74 -3.78
CA GLY A 215 14.15 10.07 -4.99
C GLY A 215 15.19 9.21 -5.71
N TYR A 216 16.48 9.30 -5.37
CA TYR A 216 17.48 8.35 -5.89
C TYR A 216 17.26 6.97 -5.26
N VAL A 217 17.75 5.92 -5.92
CA VAL A 217 17.61 4.54 -5.44
C VAL A 217 18.98 3.91 -5.30
N ALA A 218 19.32 3.49 -4.09
CA ALA A 218 20.51 2.69 -3.84
C ALA A 218 20.20 1.20 -4.06
N GLY A 219 21.17 0.45 -4.56
CA GLY A 219 21.12 -1.00 -4.63
C GLY A 219 22.51 -1.61 -4.72
N ASP A 220 22.61 -2.92 -4.51
CA ASP A 220 23.89 -3.63 -4.55
C ASP A 220 24.48 -3.57 -5.96
N SER A 221 25.73 -3.11 -6.07
CA SER A 221 26.44 -3.03 -7.35
C SER A 221 26.64 -4.39 -8.00
N LYS A 222 26.64 -5.47 -7.20
CA LYS A 222 26.90 -6.85 -7.65
C LYS A 222 25.62 -7.66 -7.92
N SER A 223 24.46 -7.20 -7.46
CA SER A 223 23.20 -7.92 -7.57
C SER A 223 22.12 -7.03 -8.17
N ASN A 224 22.03 -7.05 -9.50
CA ASN A 224 21.06 -6.26 -10.28
C ASN A 224 21.00 -4.78 -9.84
N PRO A 225 22.07 -3.99 -10.06
CA PRO A 225 22.11 -2.60 -9.63
C PRO A 225 20.99 -1.77 -10.28
N PRO A 226 20.38 -0.81 -9.55
CA PRO A 226 19.35 0.05 -10.10
C PRO A 226 19.94 0.96 -11.19
N LYS A 227 19.10 1.34 -12.16
CA LYS A 227 19.47 2.20 -13.29
C LYS A 227 18.42 3.29 -13.47
N GLY A 228 18.81 4.41 -14.08
CA GLY A 228 17.84 5.41 -14.53
C GLY A 228 16.95 4.83 -15.63
N ALA A 229 15.67 5.18 -15.62
CA ALA A 229 14.74 4.88 -16.70
C ALA A 229 14.70 6.06 -17.68
N ALA A 230 14.88 5.80 -18.98
CA ALA A 230 14.67 6.80 -20.02
C ALA A 230 13.18 6.97 -20.32
N ASP A 231 12.48 5.85 -20.44
CA ASP A 231 11.04 5.71 -20.55
C ASP A 231 10.61 4.40 -19.86
N PHE A 232 9.31 4.26 -19.63
CA PHE A 232 8.72 3.03 -19.14
C PHE A 232 7.28 2.92 -19.64
N THR A 233 6.79 1.70 -19.81
CA THR A 233 5.37 1.43 -20.02
C THR A 233 4.74 1.07 -18.68
N ALA A 234 3.61 1.69 -18.36
CA ALA A 234 2.86 1.42 -17.14
C ALA A 234 1.38 1.22 -17.43
N GLN A 235 0.74 0.34 -16.66
CA GLN A 235 -0.70 0.25 -16.63
C GLN A 235 -1.22 1.28 -15.63
N VAL A 236 -2.06 2.19 -16.09
CA VAL A 236 -2.64 3.27 -15.27
C VAL A 236 -4.14 3.07 -15.14
N ILE A 237 -4.69 3.41 -13.97
CA ILE A 237 -6.13 3.54 -13.78
C ILE A 237 -6.42 5.03 -13.65
N VAL A 238 -7.20 5.55 -14.60
CA VAL A 238 -7.67 6.94 -14.54
C VAL A 238 -8.78 7.02 -13.49
N LEU A 239 -8.53 7.79 -12.43
CA LEU A 239 -9.52 8.10 -11.39
C LEU A 239 -10.52 9.16 -11.90
N ASN A 240 -11.42 9.60 -11.04
CA ASN A 240 -12.41 10.62 -11.41
C ASN A 240 -11.69 11.93 -11.77
N HIS A 241 -11.59 12.23 -13.06
CA HIS A 241 -10.87 13.37 -13.60
C HIS A 241 -11.81 14.17 -14.53
N PRO A 242 -11.97 15.50 -14.34
CA PRO A 242 -12.95 16.28 -15.08
C PRO A 242 -12.56 16.54 -16.55
N GLY A 243 -11.29 16.32 -16.90
CA GLY A 243 -10.77 16.54 -18.25
C GLY A 243 -10.45 15.23 -19.00
N GLN A 244 -10.03 15.39 -20.26
CA GLN A 244 -9.53 14.31 -21.09
C GLN A 244 -8.00 14.19 -20.95
N ILE A 245 -7.48 12.97 -21.07
CA ILE A 245 -6.04 12.69 -21.10
C ILE A 245 -5.70 12.26 -22.52
N SER A 246 -4.66 12.86 -23.09
CA SER A 246 -4.19 12.57 -24.44
C SER A 246 -2.67 12.50 -24.46
N ASN A 247 -2.10 11.97 -25.54
CA ASN A 247 -0.65 11.97 -25.74
C ASN A 247 -0.08 13.39 -25.56
N GLY A 248 0.97 13.49 -24.74
CA GLY A 248 1.59 14.74 -24.33
C GLY A 248 1.15 15.29 -22.98
N TYR A 249 0.10 14.73 -22.35
CA TYR A 249 -0.23 15.06 -20.97
C TYR A 249 0.98 14.82 -20.06
N THR A 250 1.38 15.83 -19.29
CA THR A 250 2.62 15.81 -18.48
C THR A 250 2.33 16.07 -17.01
N PRO A 251 1.69 15.12 -16.30
CA PRO A 251 1.48 15.23 -14.87
C PRO A 251 2.77 14.97 -14.09
N VAL A 252 2.76 15.34 -12.81
CA VAL A 252 3.77 14.89 -11.87
C VAL A 252 3.42 13.48 -11.41
N LEU A 253 4.40 12.58 -11.45
CA LEU A 253 4.31 11.23 -10.93
C LEU A 253 5.08 11.13 -9.61
N ASP A 254 4.38 10.66 -8.59
CA ASP A 254 4.96 10.20 -7.35
C ASP A 254 5.21 8.68 -7.45
N CYS A 255 6.48 8.29 -7.37
CA CYS A 255 6.90 6.90 -7.37
C CYS A 255 7.98 6.75 -6.29
N HIS A 256 7.80 5.82 -5.35
CA HIS A 256 8.64 5.70 -4.14
C HIS A 256 8.82 7.07 -3.46
N THR A 257 10.06 7.54 -3.33
CA THR A 257 10.42 8.86 -2.79
C THR A 257 10.65 9.93 -3.88
N ALA A 258 10.54 9.56 -5.16
CA ALA A 258 10.72 10.47 -6.29
C ALA A 258 9.41 11.19 -6.64
N HIS A 259 9.56 12.44 -7.05
CA HIS A 259 8.48 13.35 -7.45
C HIS A 259 8.93 14.04 -8.74
N ILE A 260 8.50 13.53 -9.89
CA ILE A 260 9.04 13.92 -11.20
C ILE A 260 7.91 14.06 -12.23
N ALA A 261 7.93 15.14 -13.01
CA ALA A 261 7.03 15.32 -14.15
C ALA A 261 7.35 14.29 -15.25
N CYS A 262 6.36 13.51 -15.67
CA CYS A 262 6.51 12.53 -16.75
C CYS A 262 5.49 12.81 -17.85
N LYS A 263 5.95 12.76 -19.11
CA LYS A 263 5.08 12.92 -20.28
C LYS A 263 4.48 11.58 -20.66
N PHE A 264 3.16 11.55 -20.85
CA PHE A 264 2.45 10.43 -21.46
C PHE A 264 2.79 10.46 -22.96
N ALA A 265 3.87 9.77 -23.35
CA ALA A 265 4.34 9.77 -24.72
C ALA A 265 3.33 9.14 -25.67
N GLU A 266 2.78 7.99 -25.27
CA GLU A 266 1.86 7.19 -26.06
C GLU A 266 0.89 6.43 -25.15
N ILE A 267 -0.41 6.56 -25.40
CA ILE A 267 -1.45 5.71 -24.82
C ILE A 267 -1.62 4.53 -25.78
N LYS A 268 -0.99 3.39 -25.45
CA LYS A 268 -0.93 2.22 -26.33
C LYS A 268 -2.23 1.43 -26.35
N GLU A 269 -2.86 1.29 -25.20
CA GLU A 269 -4.03 0.43 -25.03
C GLU A 269 -4.98 1.01 -24.00
N LYS A 270 -6.27 0.82 -24.24
CA LYS A 270 -7.31 0.96 -23.23
C LYS A 270 -7.78 -0.43 -22.83
N CYS A 271 -7.57 -0.78 -21.58
CA CYS A 271 -7.91 -2.10 -21.07
C CYS A 271 -9.18 -2.07 -20.22
N ASP A 272 -9.93 -3.17 -20.22
CA ASP A 272 -10.98 -3.40 -19.24
C ASP A 272 -10.32 -3.55 -17.85
N ARG A 273 -10.69 -2.66 -16.92
CA ARG A 273 -10.08 -2.57 -15.59
C ARG A 273 -10.09 -3.87 -14.77
N ARG A 274 -11.02 -4.79 -15.05
CA ARG A 274 -11.22 -6.02 -14.26
C ARG A 274 -10.43 -7.18 -14.82
N THR A 275 -10.45 -7.33 -16.14
CA THR A 275 -9.85 -8.47 -16.83
C THR A 275 -8.45 -8.17 -17.34
N GLY A 276 -8.06 -6.88 -17.42
CA GLY A 276 -6.82 -6.43 -18.03
C GLY A 276 -6.78 -6.57 -19.55
N LYS A 277 -7.88 -7.04 -20.18
CA LYS A 277 -7.95 -7.26 -21.62
C LYS A 277 -8.05 -5.94 -22.36
N THR A 278 -7.30 -5.81 -23.45
CA THR A 278 -7.38 -4.67 -24.37
C THR A 278 -8.78 -4.59 -24.98
N VAL A 279 -9.37 -3.40 -24.92
CA VAL A 279 -10.69 -3.07 -25.48
C VAL A 279 -10.53 -2.18 -26.71
N GLU A 280 -9.48 -1.35 -26.73
CA GLU A 280 -9.17 -0.41 -27.80
C GLU A 280 -7.64 -0.24 -27.87
N GLU A 281 -7.07 -0.35 -29.07
CA GLU A 281 -5.65 -0.14 -29.34
C GLU A 281 -5.44 1.30 -29.84
N ASN A 282 -4.41 1.98 -29.32
CA ASN A 282 -4.05 3.37 -29.63
C ASN A 282 -5.22 4.38 -29.49
N PRO A 283 -5.91 4.44 -28.33
CA PRO A 283 -7.05 5.34 -28.08
C PRO A 283 -6.70 6.83 -28.02
#